data_AF-A0A0F9V5J7-F1
#
_entry.id   AF-A0A0F9V5J7-F1
#
_cell.length_a   1.000
_cell.length_b   1.000
_cell.length_c   1.000
_cell.angle_alpha   90.00
_cell.angle_beta   90.00
_cell.angle_gamma   90.00
#
_symmetry.space_group_name_H-M   'P 1'
#
loop_
_entity.id
_entity.type
_entity.pdbx_description
1 polymer ?
#
loop_
_entity_poly.entity_id
_entity_poly.type
_entity_poly.pdbx_seq_one_letter_code
_entity_poly.pdbx_strand_id
1 'polypeptide(L)'
;MGIKFRGPEPGRNDLCPCNSGLKFKWCHGDSGKAAACDRVAFEHMSILVAREQHKRGILSDAQFKMFMAKYKPDAIPEPVTSKDVSQILDSAELKRCDCGAPIPDNVKMCVKCKRVKR
;
A
#
# COMPACT_ATOMS: atom_id res chain seq x y z
N MET A 1 -7.21 -5.72 -6.69
CA MET A 1 -8.19 -5.41 -5.60
C MET A 1 -7.94 -3.98 -5.13
N GLY A 2 -8.90 -3.06 -5.28
CA GLY A 2 -8.71 -1.66 -4.88
C GLY A 2 -8.91 -1.42 -3.38
N ILE A 3 -8.11 -0.52 -2.78
CA ILE A 3 -8.32 -0.05 -1.41
C ILE A 3 -9.66 0.69 -1.36
N LYS A 4 -10.66 0.08 -0.69
CA LYS A 4 -11.97 0.72 -0.48
C LYS A 4 -11.85 1.73 0.66
N PHE A 5 -11.93 3.02 0.32
CA PHE A 5 -11.98 4.07 1.34
C PHE A 5 -13.36 4.12 2.00
N ARG A 6 -13.39 4.36 3.31
CA ARG A 6 -14.65 4.63 4.01
C ARG A 6 -15.17 6.01 3.59
N GLY A 7 -16.37 6.05 3.00
CA GLY A 7 -17.04 7.28 2.54
C GLY A 7 -17.03 7.45 1.01
N PRO A 8 -17.48 8.61 0.49
CA PRO A 8 -17.53 8.86 -0.95
C PRO A 8 -16.13 8.78 -1.56
N GLU A 9 -16.06 8.19 -2.76
CA GLU A 9 -14.83 8.07 -3.52
C GLU A 9 -14.23 9.47 -3.76
N PRO A 10 -12.93 9.66 -3.49
CA PRO A 10 -12.29 10.94 -3.74
C PRO A 10 -12.27 11.25 -5.23
N GLY A 11 -12.50 12.51 -5.61
CA GLY A 11 -12.29 12.95 -6.98
C GLY A 11 -10.83 12.77 -7.40
N ARG A 12 -10.58 12.60 -8.70
CA ARG A 12 -9.25 12.34 -9.26
C ARG A 12 -8.18 13.35 -8.82
N ASN A 13 -8.56 14.63 -8.65
CA ASN A 13 -7.67 15.71 -8.24
C ASN A 13 -7.74 16.03 -6.74
N ASP A 14 -8.62 15.37 -5.98
CA ASP A 14 -8.66 15.52 -4.54
C ASP A 14 -7.44 14.88 -3.90
N LEU A 15 -7.06 15.37 -2.72
CA LEU A 15 -6.05 14.72 -1.92
C LEU A 15 -6.48 13.30 -1.55
N CYS A 16 -5.51 12.38 -1.53
CA CYS A 16 -5.77 10.99 -1.24
C CYS A 16 -6.10 10.78 0.25
N PRO A 17 -7.18 10.06 0.59
CA PRO A 17 -7.60 9.82 1.97
C PRO A 17 -6.63 8.96 2.80
N CYS A 18 -5.59 8.37 2.19
CA CYS A 18 -4.52 7.68 2.90
C CYS A 18 -3.53 8.63 3.61
N ASN A 19 -3.74 9.95 3.53
CA ASN A 19 -2.86 10.98 4.12
C ASN A 19 -1.42 11.02 3.57
N SER A 20 -1.18 10.53 2.35
CA SER A 20 0.14 10.63 1.70
C SER A 20 0.52 12.06 1.28
N GLY A 21 -0.39 13.03 1.39
CA GLY A 21 -0.21 14.38 0.83
C GLY A 21 -0.36 14.44 -0.69
N LEU A 22 -0.49 13.31 -1.39
CA LEU A 22 -0.63 13.24 -2.84
C LEU A 22 -2.10 13.37 -3.29
N LYS A 23 -2.32 13.85 -4.51
CA LYS A 23 -3.64 13.72 -5.17
C LYS A 23 -3.97 12.26 -5.44
N PHE A 24 -5.26 11.92 -5.48
CA PHE A 24 -5.74 10.55 -5.67
C PHE A 24 -5.13 9.90 -6.91
N LYS A 25 -5.10 10.60 -8.05
CA LYS A 25 -4.50 10.14 -9.32
C LYS A 25 -3.01 9.81 -9.28
N TRP A 26 -2.28 10.26 -8.27
CA TRP A 26 -0.85 10.00 -8.08
C TRP A 26 -0.60 9.03 -6.92
N CYS A 27 -1.66 8.48 -6.34
CA CYS A 27 -1.60 7.59 -5.20
C CYS A 27 -2.47 6.37 -5.49
N HIS A 28 -3.58 6.18 -4.76
CA HIS A 28 -4.46 5.01 -4.92
C HIS A 28 -5.31 5.00 -6.20
N GLY A 29 -5.38 6.12 -6.93
CA GLY A 29 -6.01 6.22 -8.24
C GLY A 29 -5.04 6.08 -9.41
N ASP A 30 -3.77 5.73 -9.14
CA ASP A 30 -2.76 5.46 -10.16
C ASP A 30 -2.82 3.99 -10.59
N SER A 31 -3.14 3.75 -11.86
CA SER A 31 -3.28 2.39 -12.41
C SER A 31 -1.97 1.62 -12.47
N GLY A 32 -0.84 2.30 -12.68
CA GLY A 32 0.49 1.68 -12.66
C GLY A 32 0.84 1.16 -11.27
N LYS A 33 0.56 1.96 -10.23
CA LYS A 33 0.74 1.53 -8.82
C LYS A 33 -0.21 0.39 -8.45
N ALA A 34 -1.47 0.47 -8.89
CA ALA A 34 -2.44 -0.60 -8.66
C ALA A 34 -1.96 -1.93 -9.27
N ALA A 35 -1.48 -1.92 -10.51
CA ALA A 35 -0.93 -3.10 -11.17
C ALA A 35 0.32 -3.65 -10.45
N ALA A 36 1.21 -2.78 -9.96
CA ALA A 36 2.37 -3.18 -9.18
C ALA A 36 1.97 -3.86 -7.86
N CYS A 37 1.00 -3.30 -7.14
CA CYS A 37 0.47 -3.91 -5.91
C CYS A 37 -0.21 -5.25 -6.18
N ASP A 38 -1.03 -5.35 -7.23
CA ASP A 38 -1.72 -6.60 -7.60
C ASP A 38 -0.73 -7.72 -7.93
N ARG A 39 0.40 -7.41 -8.60
CA ARG A 39 1.47 -8.39 -8.86
C ARG A 39 2.09 -8.92 -7.56
N VAL A 40 2.49 -8.02 -6.66
CA VAL A 40 3.08 -8.40 -5.37
C VAL A 40 2.10 -9.21 -4.52
N ALA A 41 0.84 -8.79 -4.47
CA ALA A 41 -0.21 -9.50 -3.76
C ALA A 41 -0.44 -10.90 -4.34
N PHE A 42 -0.50 -11.04 -5.67
CA PHE A 42 -0.67 -12.32 -6.34
C PHE A 42 0.50 -13.28 -6.05
N GLU A 43 1.74 -12.81 -6.19
CA GLU A 43 2.95 -13.59 -5.89
C GLU A 43 2.92 -14.09 -4.44
N HIS A 44 2.70 -13.19 -3.48
CA HIS A 44 2.65 -13.53 -2.06
C HIS A 44 1.51 -14.49 -1.72
N MET A 45 0.31 -14.22 -2.23
CA MET A 45 -0.85 -15.09 -2.03
C MET A 45 -0.64 -16.48 -2.62
N SER A 46 -0.02 -16.59 -3.79
CA SER A 46 0.25 -17.89 -4.41
C SER A 46 1.15 -18.76 -3.53
N ILE A 47 2.13 -18.16 -2.85
CA ILE A 47 3.00 -18.85 -1.89
C ILE A 47 2.22 -19.30 -0.66
N LEU A 48 1.39 -18.43 -0.10
CA LEU A 48 0.56 -18.76 1.07
C LEU A 48 -0.42 -19.90 0.75
N VAL A 49 -1.03 -19.85 -0.43
CA VAL A 49 -1.95 -20.90 -0.92
C VAL A 49 -1.20 -22.22 -1.13
N ALA A 50 -0.04 -22.21 -1.79
CA ALA A 50 0.75 -23.43 -2.01
C ALA A 50 1.16 -24.10 -0.68
N ARG A 51 1.54 -23.31 0.32
CA ARG A 51 1.83 -23.80 1.68
C ARG A 51 0.61 -24.46 2.33
N GLU A 52 -0.56 -23.84 2.20
CA GLU A 52 -1.80 -24.39 2.75
C GLU A 52 -2.26 -25.65 2.00
N GLN A 53 -2.10 -25.69 0.67
CA GLN A 53 -2.38 -26.87 -0.15
C GLN A 53 -1.47 -28.04 0.23
N HIS A 54 -0.18 -27.79 0.48
CA HIS A 54 0.76 -28.82 0.96
C HIS A 54 0.36 -29.36 2.34
N LYS A 55 0.03 -28.48 3.30
CA LYS A 55 -0.46 -28.89 4.63
C LYS A 55 -1.72 -29.77 4.57
N ARG A 56 -2.58 -29.54 3.59
CA ARG A 56 -3.82 -30.31 3.37
C ARG A 56 -3.63 -31.56 2.51
N GLY A 57 -2.41 -31.85 2.07
CA GLY A 57 -2.11 -32.98 1.19
C GLY A 57 -2.66 -32.84 -0.24
N ILE A 58 -3.06 -31.63 -0.65
CA ILE A 58 -3.52 -31.35 -2.02
C ILE A 58 -2.32 -31.34 -2.99
N LEU A 59 -1.20 -30.75 -2.55
CA LEU A 59 0.09 -30.85 -3.24
C LEU A 59 0.95 -31.90 -2.55
N SER A 60 1.57 -32.77 -3.35
CA SER A 60 2.65 -33.63 -2.86
C SER A 60 3.89 -32.82 -2.51
N ASP A 61 4.77 -33.38 -1.67
CA ASP A 61 6.07 -32.80 -1.33
C ASP A 61 6.89 -32.42 -2.57
N ALA A 62 6.89 -33.28 -3.60
CA ALA A 62 7.62 -33.02 -4.84
C ALA A 62 7.06 -31.81 -5.60
N GLN A 63 5.72 -31.74 -5.75
CA GLN A 63 5.06 -30.60 -6.41
C GLN A 63 5.26 -29.30 -5.63
N PHE A 64 5.19 -29.35 -4.30
CA PHE A 64 5.44 -28.20 -3.45
C PHE A 64 6.88 -27.70 -3.60
N LYS A 65 7.88 -28.60 -3.57
CA LYS A 65 9.29 -28.24 -3.80
C LYS A 65 9.51 -27.61 -5.18
N MET A 66 8.90 -28.15 -6.24
CA MET A 66 8.99 -27.58 -7.59
C MET A 66 8.39 -26.17 -7.67
N PHE A 67 7.24 -25.94 -7.02
CA PHE A 67 6.63 -24.61 -6.94
C PHE A 67 7.54 -23.62 -6.21
N MET A 68 8.06 -24.03 -5.05
CA MET A 68 8.92 -23.20 -4.20
C MET A 68 10.32 -22.96 -4.80
N ALA A 69 10.81 -23.80 -5.70
CA ALA A 69 12.09 -23.60 -6.39
C ALA A 69 12.15 -22.30 -7.22
N LYS A 70 10.99 -21.79 -7.67
CA LYS A 70 10.89 -20.49 -8.36
C LYS A 70 10.85 -19.31 -7.40
N TYR A 71 10.58 -19.55 -6.12
CA TYR A 71 10.51 -18.52 -5.10
C TYR A 71 11.90 -18.23 -4.53
N LYS A 72 12.30 -16.96 -4.56
CA LYS A 72 13.57 -16.48 -4.00
C LYS A 72 13.27 -15.69 -2.72
N PRO A 73 13.34 -16.30 -1.52
CA PRO A 73 13.02 -15.62 -0.26
C PRO A 73 13.92 -14.41 0.00
N ASP A 74 15.20 -14.51 -0.37
CA ASP A 74 16.20 -13.45 -0.13
C ASP A 74 16.08 -12.25 -1.09
N ALA A 75 15.22 -12.36 -2.10
CA ALA A 75 14.95 -11.25 -3.03
C ALA A 75 13.90 -10.27 -2.48
N ILE A 76 13.26 -10.58 -1.35
CA ILE A 76 12.32 -9.67 -0.69
C ILE A 76 13.15 -8.72 0.20
N PRO A 77 13.27 -7.43 -0.16
CA PRO A 77 13.95 -6.47 0.70
C PRO A 77 13.26 -6.38 2.07
N GLU A 78 13.97 -5.91 3.09
CA GLU A 78 13.38 -5.70 4.42
C GLU A 78 12.05 -4.94 4.31
N PRO A 79 11.01 -5.37 5.05
CA PRO A 79 9.70 -4.78 4.93
C PRO A 79 9.75 -3.31 5.38
N VAL A 80 9.39 -2.40 4.47
CA VAL A 80 9.23 -0.98 4.80
C VAL A 80 8.06 -0.83 5.77
N THR A 81 8.35 -0.36 6.98
CA THR A 81 7.36 -0.15 8.03
C THR A 81 6.75 1.25 7.97
N SER A 82 5.61 1.44 8.63
CA SER A 82 5.01 2.77 8.80
C SER A 82 5.93 3.73 9.57
N LYS A 83 6.79 3.20 10.45
CA LYS A 83 7.78 3.98 11.20
C LYS A 83 8.86 4.52 10.27
N ASP A 84 9.37 3.71 9.36
CA ASP A 84 10.41 4.12 8.39
C ASP A 84 9.89 5.25 7.51
N VAL A 85 8.65 5.10 7.01
CA VAL A 85 7.99 6.14 6.22
C VAL A 85 7.81 7.43 7.04
N SER A 86 7.38 7.32 8.30
CA SER A 86 7.14 8.50 9.15
C SER A 86 8.44 9.24 9.45
N GLN A 87 9.52 8.53 9.79
CA GLN A 87 10.83 9.11 10.06
C GLN A 87 11.38 9.88 8.86
N ILE A 88 11.26 9.31 7.65
CA ILE A 88 11.65 10.00 6.41
C ILE A 88 10.86 11.29 6.24
N LEU A 89 9.52 11.24 6.40
CA LEU A 89 8.67 12.41 6.24
C LEU A 89 8.92 13.48 7.33
N ASP A 90 9.25 13.07 8.55
CA ASP A 90 9.56 13.97 9.67
C ASP A 90 10.90 14.68 9.44
N SER A 91 11.90 13.98 8.86
CA SER A 91 13.18 14.58 8.50
C SER A 91 13.14 15.51 7.27
N ALA A 92 12.08 15.44 6.46
CA ALA A 92 12.00 16.15 5.19
C ALA A 92 11.44 17.59 5.30
N GLU A 93 11.31 18.13 6.53
CA GLU A 93 10.84 19.51 6.81
C GLU A 93 9.55 19.91 6.06
N LEU A 94 8.67 18.94 5.84
CA LEU A 94 7.46 19.12 5.03
C LEU A 94 6.44 20.02 5.73
N LYS A 95 5.71 20.81 4.95
CA LYS A 95 4.51 21.49 5.44
C LYS A 95 3.48 20.48 5.95
N ARG A 96 2.93 20.74 7.14
CA ARG A 96 1.95 19.87 7.81
C ARG A 96 0.64 20.58 8.11
N CYS A 97 -0.43 19.80 8.11
CA CYS A 97 -1.72 20.19 8.69
C CYS A 97 -1.62 20.20 10.23
N ASP A 98 -2.53 20.90 10.90
CA ASP A 98 -2.65 20.91 12.37
C ASP A 98 -2.69 19.50 13.01
N CYS A 99 -3.19 18.49 12.28
CA CYS A 99 -3.23 17.10 12.74
C CYS A 99 -1.92 16.32 12.49
N GLY A 100 -0.84 16.98 12.08
CA GLY A 100 0.47 16.39 11.76
C GLY A 100 0.59 15.73 10.37
N ALA A 101 -0.49 15.67 9.59
CA ALA A 101 -0.46 15.05 8.26
C ALA A 101 0.31 15.93 7.25
N PRO A 102 1.20 15.36 6.41
CA PRO A 102 1.89 16.11 5.37
C PRO A 102 0.88 16.64 4.34
N ILE A 103 1.06 17.89 3.91
CA ILE A 103 0.21 18.54 2.92
C ILE A 103 1.07 19.32 1.91
N PRO A 104 0.64 19.44 0.64
CA PRO A 104 1.32 20.30 -0.32
C PRO A 104 1.30 21.77 0.09
N ASP A 105 2.27 22.56 -0.37
CA ASP A 105 2.43 23.97 0.00
C ASP A 105 1.20 24.83 -0.31
N ASN A 106 0.52 24.53 -1.41
CA ASN A 106 -0.69 25.23 -1.84
C ASN A 106 -1.97 24.79 -1.10
N VAL A 107 -1.87 23.84 -0.16
CA VAL A 107 -3.00 23.35 0.64
C VAL A 107 -2.85 23.83 2.08
N LYS A 108 -3.96 24.28 2.68
CA LYS A 108 -3.99 24.74 4.09
C LYS A 108 -4.31 23.63 5.09
N MET A 109 -5.02 22.58 4.67
CA MET A 109 -5.55 21.57 5.59
C MET A 109 -5.75 20.22 4.89
N CYS A 110 -5.55 19.11 5.61
CA CYS A 110 -5.68 17.76 5.06
C CYS A 110 -7.15 17.36 4.81
N VAL A 111 -7.37 16.28 4.05
CA VAL A 111 -8.72 15.78 3.73
C VAL A 111 -9.52 15.39 4.96
N LYS A 112 -8.88 14.75 5.94
CA LYS A 112 -9.56 14.31 7.17
C LYS A 112 -10.09 15.49 7.95
N CYS A 113 -9.24 16.47 8.25
CA CYS A 113 -9.64 17.70 8.92
C CYS A 113 -10.65 18.51 8.10
N LYS A 114 -10.56 18.49 6.77
CA LYS A 114 -11.54 19.15 5.89
C LYS A 114 -12.93 18.51 5.96
N ARG A 115 -13.00 17.19 6.14
CA ARG A 115 -14.28 16.45 6.30
C ARG A 115 -14.90 16.63 7.68
N VAL A 116 -14.10 16.81 8.73
CA VAL A 116 -14.59 17.04 10.10
C VAL A 116 -15.11 18.46 10.31
N LYS A 117 -14.52 19.46 9.64
CA LYS A 117 -14.95 20.87 9.69
C LYS A 117 -16.11 21.22 8.73
N ARG A 118 -16.65 20.24 8.01
CA ARG A 118 -17.76 20.40 7.05
C ARG A 118 -19.06 19.94 7.69
#